data_AF-D7TZ15-F1
#
_entry.id   AF-D7TZ15-F1
#
_cell.length_a   1.000
_cell.length_b   1.000
_cell.length_c   1.000
_cell.angle_alpha   90.00
_cell.angle_beta   90.00
_cell.angle_gamma   90.00
#
_symmetry.space_group_name_H-M   'P 1'
#
loop_
_entity.id
_entity.type
_entity.pdbx_description
1 polymer ?
#
loop_
_entity_poly.entity_id
_entity_poly.type
_entity_poly.pdbx_seq_one_letter_code
_entity_poly.pdbx_strand_id
1 'polypeptide(L)'
;TAIAMYIEEHYLAPPNFKKLLSTKLKLLVANGKLTKVKGSYRIATSLMPPVVRRSSSMPFEEGKQKDSSKADKGDIKILTKSQIDAELVKMRSMTAHEAAAAAARAVAEAEAAIAEAEEAAREAEEAEAEAEAAHVFAEAAFKALKCRTLRTW
;
A
#
# COMPACT_ATOMS: atom_id res chain seq x y z
N THR A 1 26.16 -10.89 10.15
CA THR A 1 25.73 -9.93 11.20
C THR A 1 24.73 -10.63 12.09
N ALA A 2 24.78 -10.46 13.41
CA ALA A 2 23.90 -11.19 14.35
C ALA A 2 22.40 -11.07 14.01
N ILE A 3 21.95 -9.87 13.62
CA ILE A 3 20.56 -9.61 13.20
C ILE A 3 20.17 -10.43 11.95
N ALA A 4 21.08 -10.57 10.99
CA ALA A 4 20.80 -11.32 9.76
C ALA A 4 20.67 -12.82 10.05
N MET A 5 21.54 -13.36 10.92
CA MET A 5 21.50 -14.78 11.33
C MET A 5 20.22 -15.11 12.08
N TYR A 6 19.83 -14.27 13.05
CA TYR A 6 18.59 -14.45 13.81
C TYR A 6 17.36 -14.49 12.88
N ILE A 7 17.32 -13.63 11.87
CA ILE A 7 16.18 -13.59 10.95
C ILE A 7 16.19 -14.79 9.98
N GLU A 8 17.35 -15.21 9.49
CA GLU A 8 17.47 -16.39 8.62
C GLU A 8 17.12 -17.71 9.34
N GLU A 9 17.36 -17.78 10.65
CA GLU A 9 17.06 -18.95 11.47
C GLU A 9 15.57 -19.03 11.87
N HIS A 10 14.94 -17.89 12.14
CA HIS A 10 13.55 -17.84 12.62
C HIS A 10 12.51 -17.54 11.53
N TYR A 11 12.94 -17.14 10.33
CA TYR A 11 12.04 -16.75 9.24
C TYR A 11 12.55 -17.23 7.88
N LEU A 12 11.63 -17.55 6.97
CA LEU A 12 11.95 -17.86 5.57
C LEU A 12 12.45 -16.61 4.85
N ALA A 13 13.76 -16.39 4.91
CA ALA A 13 14.41 -15.23 4.34
C ALA A 13 14.67 -15.41 2.82
N PRO A 14 14.25 -14.46 1.96
CA PRO A 14 14.58 -14.47 0.54
C PRO A 14 16.10 -14.43 0.29
N PRO A 15 16.59 -14.94 -0.86
CA PRO A 15 18.03 -14.98 -1.17
C PRO A 15 18.70 -13.59 -1.23
N ASN A 16 17.92 -12.53 -1.42
CA ASN A 16 18.38 -11.13 -1.43
C ASN A 16 18.23 -10.41 -0.08
N PHE A 17 17.84 -11.12 0.98
CA PHE A 17 17.51 -10.54 2.29
C PHE A 17 18.66 -9.72 2.90
N LYS A 18 19.91 -10.16 2.82
CA LYS A 18 21.06 -9.42 3.41
C LYS A 18 21.22 -8.01 2.82
N LYS A 19 20.97 -7.85 1.51
CA LYS A 19 20.99 -6.54 0.83
C LYS A 19 19.80 -5.68 1.25
N LEU A 20 18.62 -6.29 1.33
CA LEU A 20 17.39 -5.63 1.80
C LEU A 20 17.49 -5.18 3.27
N LEU A 21 18.06 -6.00 4.14
CA LEU A 21 18.29 -5.68 5.53
C LEU A 21 19.25 -4.50 5.66
N SER A 22 20.33 -4.48 4.87
CA SER A 22 21.30 -3.39 4.87
C SER A 22 20.70 -2.05 4.46
N THR A 23 19.86 -2.05 3.42
CA THR A 23 19.14 -0.83 2.97
C THR A 23 18.12 -0.38 4.00
N LYS A 24 17.33 -1.29 4.57
CA LYS A 24 16.38 -0.99 5.65
C LYS A 24 17.07 -0.44 6.91
N LEU A 25 18.20 -1.00 7.33
CA LEU A 25 18.97 -0.50 8.47
C LEU A 25 19.50 0.92 8.23
N LYS A 26 19.99 1.22 7.03
CA LYS A 26 20.41 2.59 6.66
C LYS A 26 19.24 3.56 6.69
N LEU A 27 18.09 3.18 6.14
CA LEU A 27 16.87 3.99 6.15
C LEU A 27 16.41 4.28 7.60
N LEU A 28 16.42 3.26 8.46
CA LEU A 28 16.04 3.43 9.86
C LEU A 28 17.02 4.32 10.64
N VAL A 29 18.30 4.34 10.24
CA VAL A 29 19.28 5.30 10.78
C VAL A 29 19.01 6.71 10.28
N ALA A 30 18.70 6.89 8.99
CA ALA A 30 18.32 8.19 8.44
C ALA A 30 17.02 8.74 9.06
N ASN A 31 16.05 7.86 9.33
CA ASN A 31 14.79 8.20 9.99
C ASN A 31 14.94 8.44 11.50
N GLY A 32 16.14 8.29 12.06
CA GLY A 32 16.39 8.49 13.49
C GLY A 32 15.80 7.41 14.41
N LYS A 33 15.31 6.29 13.87
CA LYS A 33 14.78 5.15 14.67
C LYS A 33 15.89 4.22 15.17
N LEU A 34 17.00 4.17 14.45
CA LEU A 34 18.21 3.46 14.85
C LEU A 34 19.38 4.45 14.93
N THR A 35 20.29 4.21 15.85
CA THR A 35 21.59 4.89 15.90
C THR A 35 22.68 3.87 15.56
N LYS A 36 23.53 4.19 14.59
CA LYS A 36 24.69 3.38 14.25
C LYS A 36 25.85 3.77 15.17
N VAL A 37 26.23 2.91 16.10
CA VAL A 37 27.32 3.14 17.07
C VAL A 37 28.37 2.04 16.90
N LYS A 38 29.61 2.41 16.53
CA LYS A 38 30.76 1.49 16.38
C LYS A 38 30.44 0.25 15.51
N GLY A 39 29.74 0.45 14.38
CA GLY A 39 29.39 -0.64 13.46
C GLY A 39 28.21 -1.52 13.90
N SER A 40 27.62 -1.25 15.07
CA SER A 40 26.40 -1.89 15.56
C SER A 40 25.21 -0.95 15.46
N TYR A 41 24.00 -1.52 15.31
CA TYR A 41 22.75 -0.77 15.29
C TYR A 41 22.10 -0.84 16.67
N ARG A 42 21.70 0.30 17.21
CA ARG A 42 20.96 0.42 18.47
C ARG A 42 19.65 1.12 18.20
N ILE A 43 18.59 0.79 18.94
CA ILE A 43 17.33 1.53 18.87
C ILE A 43 17.58 2.92 19.44
N ALA A 44 17.18 3.96 18.71
CA ALA A 44 17.27 5.32 19.19
C ALA A 44 16.31 5.45 20.38
N THR A 45 16.84 5.73 21.56
CA THR A 45 16.06 5.97 22.77
C THR A 45 15.33 7.32 22.64
N SER A 46 14.27 7.36 21.84
CA SER A 46 13.42 8.54 21.65
C SER A 46 12.03 8.29 22.26
N LEU A 47 11.98 7.90 23.54
CA LEU A 47 10.70 7.85 24.28
C LEU A 47 10.82 8.28 25.76
N MET A 48 11.94 8.87 26.19
CA MET A 48 12.03 9.50 27.51
C MET A 48 12.92 10.75 27.45
N PRO A 49 12.50 11.87 28.07
CA PRO A 49 13.34 13.06 28.14
C PRO A 49 14.58 12.74 28.98
N PRO A 50 15.79 13.10 28.52
CA PRO A 50 16.98 12.95 29.34
C PRO A 50 16.90 13.90 30.53
N VAL A 51 16.80 13.34 31.73
CA VAL A 51 17.31 13.98 32.94
C VAL A 51 18.75 14.43 32.65
N VAL A 52 18.92 15.74 32.60
CA VAL A 52 20.13 16.53 32.80
C VAL A 52 21.45 15.74 32.71
N ARG A 53 22.25 15.98 31.66
CA ARG A 53 23.63 16.47 31.82
C ARG A 53 24.23 16.96 30.50
N ARG A 54 24.84 18.14 30.61
CA ARG A 54 25.55 18.91 29.58
C ARG A 54 26.69 18.10 28.95
N SER A 55 26.88 18.28 27.64
CA SER A 55 28.15 18.42 26.89
C SER A 55 27.79 18.37 25.38
N SER A 56 27.76 19.50 24.68
CA SER A 56 28.81 19.94 23.71
C SER A 56 29.17 18.81 22.72
N SER A 57 28.98 18.91 21.41
CA SER A 57 29.27 20.04 20.51
C SER A 57 28.55 19.85 19.16
N MET A 58 28.05 20.95 18.60
CA MET A 58 27.84 21.11 17.15
C MET A 58 29.21 21.10 16.43
N PRO A 59 29.24 20.84 15.11
CA PRO A 59 29.36 22.00 14.24
C PRO A 59 28.37 22.02 13.08
N PHE A 60 28.16 23.26 12.69
CA PHE A 60 27.26 23.88 11.73
C PHE A 60 27.82 23.83 10.29
N GLU A 61 27.03 24.40 9.34
CA GLU A 61 27.26 24.72 7.90
C GLU A 61 26.59 23.74 6.92
N GLU A 62 25.79 24.13 5.91
CA GLU A 62 25.34 25.44 5.41
C GLU A 62 24.10 25.17 4.50
N GLY A 63 23.01 25.92 4.65
CA GLY A 63 21.74 25.65 3.96
C GLY A 63 20.66 26.70 4.22
N LYS A 64 20.89 27.87 3.65
CA LYS A 64 20.13 29.13 3.64
C LYS A 64 18.62 29.00 3.39
N GLN A 65 17.85 29.75 4.21
CA GLN A 65 16.53 30.40 4.05
C GLN A 65 15.63 30.08 5.25
N LYS A 66 15.66 30.90 6.32
CA LYS A 66 14.89 32.14 6.49
C LYS A 66 13.41 31.92 6.17
N ASP A 67 12.65 31.52 7.18
CA ASP A 67 11.43 32.24 7.53
C ASP A 67 11.19 32.17 9.04
N SER A 68 10.99 33.36 9.59
CA SER A 68 10.71 33.63 10.99
C SER A 68 9.30 33.18 11.34
N SER A 69 9.16 32.38 12.39
CA SER A 69 8.00 32.55 13.28
C SER A 69 8.45 32.34 14.72
N LYS A 70 7.99 33.28 15.53
CA LYS A 70 8.46 33.57 16.88
C LYS A 70 8.14 32.41 17.80
N ALA A 71 9.02 32.23 18.79
CA ALA A 71 8.78 31.43 19.98
C ALA A 71 7.36 31.64 20.49
N ASP A 72 6.50 30.63 20.34
CA ASP A 72 5.37 30.47 21.22
C ASP A 72 5.91 29.76 22.45
N LYS A 73 6.01 30.52 23.54
CA LYS A 73 6.21 29.97 24.87
C LYS A 73 4.93 29.19 25.15
N GLY A 74 4.92 27.91 24.77
CA GLY A 74 3.84 27.01 25.07
C GLY A 74 3.73 26.90 26.59
N ASP A 75 2.82 27.69 27.15
CA ASP A 75 2.24 27.43 28.45
C ASP A 75 1.85 25.95 28.45
N ILE A 76 2.59 25.15 29.22
CA ILE A 76 2.21 23.77 29.50
C ILE A 76 0.97 23.87 30.39
N LYS A 77 -0.17 24.14 29.76
CA LYS A 77 -1.48 24.03 30.35
C LYS A 77 -1.66 22.54 30.57
N ILE A 78 -1.44 22.08 31.79
CA ILE A 78 -1.67 20.70 32.20
C ILE A 78 -3.15 20.45 31.93
N LEU A 79 -3.47 19.92 30.74
CA LEU A 79 -4.82 19.60 30.35
C LEU A 79 -5.33 18.56 31.33
N THR A 80 -6.49 18.82 31.91
CA THR A 80 -7.11 17.87 32.83
C THR A 80 -7.39 16.56 32.08
N LYS A 81 -7.28 15.44 32.78
CA LYS A 81 -7.39 14.08 32.21
C LYS A 81 -8.62 13.92 31.29
N SER A 82 -9.74 14.54 31.66
CA SER A 82 -10.99 14.54 30.89
C SER A 82 -10.90 15.27 29.54
N GLN A 83 -10.07 16.30 29.43
CA GLN A 83 -9.90 17.06 28.19
C GLN A 83 -9.07 16.28 27.17
N ILE A 84 -8.08 15.53 27.65
CA ILE A 84 -7.27 14.60 26.84
C ILE A 84 -8.14 13.43 26.36
N ASP A 85 -8.97 12.85 27.24
CA ASP A 85 -9.86 11.75 26.86
C ASP A 85 -10.89 12.19 25.80
N ALA A 86 -11.46 13.39 25.93
CA ALA A 86 -12.40 13.92 24.94
C ALA A 86 -11.76 14.12 23.57
N GLU A 87 -10.52 14.62 23.53
CA GLU A 87 -9.76 14.79 22.29
C GLU A 87 -9.40 13.44 21.65
N LEU A 88 -9.02 12.45 22.45
CA LEU A 88 -8.66 11.11 21.98
C LEU A 88 -9.86 10.35 21.40
N VAL A 89 -11.03 10.46 22.04
CA VAL A 89 -12.29 9.92 21.51
C VAL A 89 -12.66 10.60 20.18
N LYS A 90 -12.53 11.93 20.10
CA LYS A 90 -12.80 12.68 18.87
C LYS A 90 -11.88 12.24 17.73
N MET A 91 -10.58 12.12 17.96
CA MET A 91 -9.63 11.65 16.94
C MET A 91 -9.93 10.23 16.48
N ARG A 92 -10.25 9.31 17.42
CA ARG A 92 -10.59 7.92 17.10
C ARG A 92 -11.86 7.79 16.26
N SER A 93 -12.86 8.63 16.53
CA SER A 93 -14.11 8.63 15.76
C SER A 93 -13.93 9.11 14.32
N MET A 94 -13.05 10.10 14.08
CA MET A 94 -12.71 10.56 12.74
C MET A 94 -12.11 9.44 11.89
N THR A 95 -11.17 8.67 12.45
CA THR A 95 -10.51 7.58 11.72
C THR A 95 -11.47 6.43 11.38
N ALA A 96 -12.43 6.13 12.26
CA ALA A 96 -13.41 5.09 11.99
C ALA A 96 -14.39 5.47 10.87
N HIS A 97 -14.81 6.74 10.82
CA HIS A 97 -15.73 7.20 9.78
C HIS A 97 -15.06 7.28 8.40
N GLU A 98 -13.81 7.76 8.34
CA GLU A 98 -13.02 7.76 7.10
C GLU A 98 -12.76 6.34 6.59
N ALA A 99 -12.41 5.42 7.49
CA ALA A 99 -12.23 4.01 7.14
C ALA A 99 -13.52 3.36 6.63
N ALA A 100 -14.66 3.66 7.26
CA ALA A 100 -15.96 3.18 6.81
C ALA A 100 -16.34 3.75 5.43
N ALA A 101 -16.07 5.04 5.19
CA ALA A 101 -16.30 5.66 3.89
C ALA A 101 -15.41 5.08 2.79
N ALA A 102 -14.14 4.79 3.10
CA ALA A 102 -13.23 4.12 2.17
C ALA A 102 -13.68 2.69 1.85
N ALA A 103 -14.13 1.93 2.85
CA ALA A 103 -14.67 0.59 2.65
C ALA A 103 -15.93 0.61 1.78
N ALA A 104 -16.86 1.53 2.04
CA ALA A 104 -18.07 1.68 1.23
C ALA A 104 -17.75 2.00 -0.25
N ARG A 105 -16.74 2.85 -0.50
CA ARG A 105 -16.26 3.15 -1.86
C ARG A 105 -15.66 1.93 -2.54
N ALA A 106 -14.82 1.17 -1.84
CA ALA A 106 -14.19 -0.03 -2.39
C ALA A 106 -15.22 -1.12 -2.76
N VAL A 107 -16.29 -1.27 -1.95
CA VAL A 107 -17.39 -2.21 -2.25
C VAL A 107 -18.16 -1.74 -3.49
N ALA A 108 -18.52 -0.46 -3.58
CA ALA A 108 -19.21 0.08 -4.75
C ALA A 108 -18.38 -0.05 -6.03
N GLU A 109 -17.06 0.16 -5.96
CA GLU A 109 -16.15 -0.02 -7.10
C GLU A 109 -16.06 -1.49 -7.52
N ALA A 110 -15.93 -2.42 -6.56
CA ALA A 110 -15.90 -3.85 -6.87
C ALA A 110 -17.21 -4.34 -7.50
N GLU A 111 -18.36 -3.88 -7.01
CA GLU A 111 -19.67 -4.21 -7.59
C GLU A 111 -19.81 -3.66 -9.01
N ALA A 112 -19.35 -2.44 -9.28
CA ALA A 112 -19.34 -1.88 -10.63
C ALA A 112 -18.46 -2.69 -11.59
N ALA A 113 -17.25 -3.08 -11.16
CA ALA A 113 -16.35 -3.91 -11.98
C ALA A 113 -16.93 -5.31 -12.27
N ILE A 114 -17.65 -5.91 -11.31
CA ILE A 114 -18.34 -7.19 -11.51
C ILE A 114 -19.48 -7.04 -12.52
N ALA A 115 -20.27 -5.98 -12.43
CA ALA A 115 -21.37 -5.72 -13.37
C ALA A 115 -20.86 -5.52 -14.80
N GLU A 116 -19.78 -4.76 -14.99
CA GLU A 116 -19.14 -4.56 -16.29
C GLU A 116 -18.59 -5.88 -16.86
N ALA A 117 -17.96 -6.71 -16.03
CA ALA A 117 -17.46 -8.01 -16.47
C ALA A 117 -18.59 -8.97 -16.88
N GLU A 118 -19.73 -8.93 -16.19
CA GLU A 118 -20.91 -9.73 -16.55
C GLU A 118 -21.53 -9.27 -17.87
N GLU A 119 -21.63 -7.95 -18.11
CA GLU A 119 -22.15 -7.40 -19.35
C GLU A 119 -21.27 -7.81 -20.54
N ALA A 120 -19.95 -7.68 -20.42
CA ALA A 120 -19.00 -8.11 -21.44
C ALA A 120 -19.08 -9.62 -21.73
N ALA A 121 -19.31 -10.45 -20.69
CA ALA A 121 -19.49 -11.88 -20.86
C ALA A 121 -20.77 -12.21 -21.65
N ARG A 122 -21.87 -11.49 -21.38
CA ARG A 122 -23.14 -11.67 -22.10
C ARG A 122 -23.03 -11.28 -23.57
N GLU A 123 -22.35 -10.17 -23.88
CA GLU A 123 -22.10 -9.74 -25.26
C GLU A 123 -21.23 -10.76 -26.02
N ALA A 124 -20.22 -11.33 -25.36
CA ALA A 124 -19.39 -12.37 -25.97
C ALA A 124 -20.19 -13.66 -26.27
N GLU A 125 -21.08 -14.08 -25.37
CA GLU A 125 -21.97 -15.22 -25.59
C GLU A 125 -22.94 -14.98 -26.77
N GLU A 126 -23.50 -13.78 -26.88
CA GLU A 126 -24.39 -13.41 -27.99
C GLU A 126 -23.65 -13.45 -29.34
N ALA A 127 -22.43 -12.90 -29.40
CA ALA A 127 -21.60 -12.95 -30.59
C ALA A 127 -21.20 -14.39 -30.97
N GLU A 128 -20.93 -15.26 -29.99
CA GLU A 128 -20.66 -16.68 -30.24
C GLU A 128 -21.89 -17.39 -30.84
N ALA A 129 -23.07 -17.18 -30.25
CA ALA A 129 -24.32 -17.76 -30.75
C ALA A 129 -24.65 -17.32 -32.19
N GLU A 130 -24.42 -16.05 -32.53
CA GLU A 130 -24.61 -15.55 -33.91
C GLU A 130 -23.61 -16.20 -34.88
N ALA A 131 -22.34 -16.31 -34.50
CA ALA A 131 -21.31 -16.93 -35.31
C ALA A 131 -21.62 -18.43 -35.56
N GLU A 132 -22.08 -19.15 -34.54
CA GLU A 132 -22.52 -20.54 -34.69
C GLU A 132 -23.69 -20.67 -35.66
N ALA A 133 -24.70 -19.81 -35.55
CA ALA A 133 -25.85 -19.81 -36.46
C ALA A 133 -25.42 -19.57 -37.92
N ALA A 134 -24.55 -18.59 -38.15
CA ALA A 134 -24.00 -18.31 -39.48
C ALA A 134 -23.19 -19.50 -40.03
N HIS A 135 -22.39 -20.15 -39.17
CA HIS A 135 -21.60 -21.32 -39.56
C HIS A 135 -22.49 -22.50 -39.98
N VAL A 136 -23.54 -22.82 -39.22
CA VAL A 136 -24.49 -23.87 -39.55
C VAL A 136 -25.19 -23.59 -40.89
N PHE A 137 -25.59 -22.34 -41.13
CA PHE A 137 -26.21 -21.96 -42.39
C PHE A 137 -25.25 -22.12 -43.58
N ALA A 138 -24.00 -21.67 -43.45
CA ALA A 138 -22.99 -21.82 -44.48
C ALA A 138 -22.71 -23.30 -44.78
N GLU A 139 -22.61 -24.15 -43.75
CA GLU A 139 -22.41 -25.58 -43.92
C GLU A 139 -23.59 -26.25 -44.64
N ALA A 140 -24.82 -25.89 -44.27
CA ALA A 140 -26.03 -26.38 -44.93
C ALA A 140 -26.09 -25.97 -46.41
N ALA A 141 -25.79 -24.70 -46.72
CA ALA A 141 -25.73 -24.20 -48.09
C ALA A 141 -24.66 -24.92 -48.91
N PHE A 142 -23.49 -25.16 -48.34
CA PHE A 142 -22.41 -25.89 -49.00
C PHE A 142 -22.77 -27.35 -49.28
N LYS A 143 -23.39 -28.04 -48.31
CA LYS A 143 -23.91 -29.41 -48.50
C LYS A 143 -24.97 -29.46 -49.61
N ALA A 144 -25.91 -28.52 -49.63
CA ALA A 144 -26.95 -28.45 -50.66
C ALA A 144 -26.37 -28.21 -52.07
N LEU A 145 -25.36 -27.32 -52.19
CA LEU A 145 -24.66 -27.08 -53.44
C LEU A 145 -23.97 -28.35 -53.95
N LYS A 146 -23.22 -29.05 -53.07
CA LYS A 146 -22.57 -30.33 -53.43
C LYS A 146 -23.56 -31.38 -53.92
N CYS A 147 -24.71 -31.55 -53.24
CA CYS A 147 -25.75 -32.47 -53.69
C CYS A 147 -26.33 -32.10 -55.05
N ARG A 148 -26.45 -30.80 -55.37
CA ARG A 148 -26.93 -30.34 -56.68
C ARG A 148 -25.92 -30.63 -57.79
N THR A 149 -24.63 -30.41 -57.53
CA THR A 149 -23.54 -30.67 -58.50
C THR A 149 -23.38 -32.17 -58.82
N LEU A 150 -23.68 -33.05 -57.86
CA LEU A 150 -23.64 -34.51 -58.04
C LEU A 150 -24.88 -35.08 -58.75
N ARG A 151 -25.98 -34.31 -58.86
CA ARG A 151 -27.24 -34.72 -59.52
C ARG A 151 -27.31 -34.33 -60.99
N THR A 152 -26.31 -33.65 -61.53
CA THR A 152 -26.28 -33.14 -62.92
C THR A 152 -25.27 -33.90 -63.81
N TRP A 153 -24.95 -35.15 -63.48
CA TRP A 153 -24.13 -36.07 -64.29
C TRP A 153 -24.90 -37.36 -64.60
#